data_AF-A0A9C9G3E9-F1
#
_entry.id   AF-A0A9C9G3E9-F1
#
_cell.length_a   1.000
_cell.length_b   1.000
_cell.length_c   1.000
_cell.angle_alpha   90.00
_cell.angle_beta   90.00
_cell.angle_gamma   90.00
#
_symmetry.space_group_name_H-M   'P 1'
#
loop_
_entity.id
_entity.type
_entity.pdbx_description
1 polymer ?
#
loop_
_entity_poly.entity_id
_entity_poly.type
_entity_poly.pdbx_seq_one_letter_code
_entity_poly.pdbx_strand_id
1 'polypeptide(L)'
;MIGKKNIVFGFLYLVLTASLGPYMVVELLPTVSEAQLLKQQDVGPLQLLAENDFEDENTMAPISAKQLAMANTKGILALNQLVNANAPIDSMKGGPHAHGNLEAVLNILAGLVLCFLAAPVLVKQLISWLFIAGALLHSGSLYLLAFDMAWAGTLLQIGPWLVLLALLTAGISSLIWLQTEPVRD
;
A
#
# COMPACT_ATOMS: atom_id res chain seq x y z
N MET A 1 31.98 6.33 3.32
CA MET A 1 30.91 5.43 3.84
C MET A 1 29.69 5.53 2.95
N ILE A 2 29.69 4.76 1.86
CA ILE A 2 28.69 4.71 0.80
C ILE A 2 27.33 4.35 1.39
N GLY A 3 27.29 3.44 2.36
CA GLY A 3 26.04 3.04 3.03
C GLY A 3 25.25 4.18 3.68
N LYS A 4 25.91 5.28 4.08
CA LYS A 4 25.22 6.44 4.69
C LYS A 4 24.15 7.03 3.77
N LYS A 5 24.35 7.00 2.45
CA LYS A 5 23.35 7.56 1.51
C LYS A 5 22.05 6.77 1.51
N ASN A 6 22.12 5.44 1.59
CA ASN A 6 20.92 4.60 1.67
C ASN A 6 20.21 4.76 3.02
N ILE A 7 20.95 4.94 4.12
CA ILE A 7 20.35 5.20 5.43
C ILE A 7 19.55 6.51 5.39
N VAL A 8 20.17 7.60 4.92
CA VAL A 8 19.51 8.91 4.82
C VAL A 8 18.32 8.84 3.88
N PHE A 9 18.50 8.26 2.69
CA PHE A 9 17.41 8.06 1.75
C PHE A 9 16.26 7.26 2.39
N GLY A 10 16.56 6.13 3.02
CA GLY A 10 15.56 5.26 3.61
C GLY A 10 14.76 5.93 4.72
N PHE A 11 15.39 6.73 5.60
CA PHE A 11 14.62 7.48 6.60
C PHE A 11 13.72 8.55 5.99
N LEU A 12 14.22 9.33 5.02
CA LEU A 12 13.42 10.34 4.33
C LEU A 12 12.25 9.70 3.57
N TYR A 13 12.53 8.60 2.88
CA TYR A 13 11.55 7.85 2.12
C TYR A 13 10.50 7.22 3.02
N LEU A 14 10.90 6.67 4.18
CA LEU A 14 9.98 6.14 5.18
C LEU A 14 9.01 7.21 5.70
N VAL A 15 9.51 8.42 6.00
CA VAL A 15 8.64 9.52 6.43
C VAL A 15 7.60 9.83 5.36
N LEU A 16 8.03 9.92 4.10
CA LEU A 16 7.14 10.20 2.97
C LEU A 16 6.10 9.11 2.77
N THR A 17 6.48 7.83 2.76
CA THR A 17 5.55 6.72 2.52
C THR A 17 4.66 6.44 3.73
N ALA A 18 5.17 6.56 4.95
CA ALA A 18 4.40 6.39 6.17
C ALA A 18 3.37 7.51 6.38
N SER A 19 3.62 8.72 5.86
CA SER A 19 2.63 9.81 5.90
C SER A 19 1.36 9.51 5.10
N LEU A 20 1.37 8.50 4.21
CA LEU A 20 0.15 8.02 3.56
C LEU A 20 -0.85 7.43 4.57
N GLY A 21 -0.38 6.89 5.69
CA GLY A 21 -1.24 6.42 6.79
C GLY A 21 -2.18 7.52 7.30
N PRO A 22 -1.64 8.63 7.84
CA PRO A 22 -2.43 9.80 8.22
C PRO A 22 -3.27 10.37 7.07
N TYR A 23 -2.74 10.44 5.84
CA TYR A 23 -3.50 10.93 4.68
C TYR A 23 -4.78 10.10 4.44
N MET A 24 -4.69 8.77 4.46
CA MET A 24 -5.87 7.89 4.30
C MET A 24 -6.91 8.15 5.39
N VAL A 25 -6.47 8.40 6.62
CA VAL A 25 -7.38 8.67 7.75
C VAL A 25 -8.11 9.99 7.58
N VAL A 26 -7.41 11.04 7.12
CA VAL A 26 -7.99 12.38 7.01
C VAL A 26 -8.84 12.53 5.75
N GLU A 27 -8.38 12.05 4.61
CA GLU A 27 -9.00 12.34 3.31
C GLU A 27 -9.95 11.24 2.82
N LEU A 28 -9.71 9.98 3.15
CA LEU A 28 -10.45 8.85 2.56
C LEU A 28 -11.42 8.18 3.54
N LEU A 29 -11.06 8.12 4.82
CA LEU A 29 -11.89 7.48 5.86
C LEU A 29 -13.27 8.12 6.06
N PRO A 30 -13.45 9.46 5.94
CA PRO A 30 -14.79 10.06 6.03
C PRO A 30 -15.77 9.49 4.99
N THR A 31 -15.35 9.38 3.74
CA THR A 31 -16.16 8.81 2.64
C THR A 31 -16.55 7.36 2.89
N VAL A 32 -15.64 6.55 3.45
CA VAL A 32 -15.95 5.18 3.86
C VAL A 32 -16.96 5.16 5.00
N SER A 33 -16.82 6.07 5.96
CA SER A 33 -17.74 6.16 7.10
C SER A 33 -19.16 6.54 6.66
N GLU A 34 -19.28 7.47 5.71
CA GLU A 34 -20.57 7.83 5.10
C GLU A 34 -21.20 6.65 4.34
N ALA A 35 -20.41 5.96 3.52
CA ALA A 35 -20.89 4.78 2.79
C ALA A 35 -21.28 3.62 3.73
N GLN A 36 -20.56 3.47 4.86
CA GLN A 36 -20.88 2.49 5.90
C GLN A 36 -22.23 2.79 6.56
N LEU A 37 -22.51 4.06 6.84
CA LEU A 37 -23.79 4.50 7.39
C LEU A 37 -24.93 4.23 6.42
N LEU A 38 -24.76 4.58 5.13
CA LEU A 38 -25.77 4.32 4.10
C LEU A 38 -26.04 2.82 3.96
N LYS A 39 -24.99 1.99 3.98
CA LYS A 39 -25.13 0.53 3.98
C LYS A 39 -25.92 0.03 5.18
N GLN A 40 -25.71 0.59 6.37
CA GLN A 40 -26.51 0.22 7.54
C GLN A 40 -27.98 0.63 7.38
N GLN A 41 -28.25 1.81 6.83
CA GLN A 41 -29.59 2.33 6.61
C GLN A 41 -30.38 1.53 5.56
N ASP A 42 -29.75 1.12 4.46
CA ASP A 42 -30.43 0.48 3.33
C ASP A 42 -30.42 -1.05 3.40
N VAL A 43 -29.43 -1.67 4.06
CA VAL A 43 -29.35 -3.14 4.21
C VAL A 43 -30.00 -3.61 5.52
N GLY A 44 -29.98 -2.80 6.59
CA GLY A 44 -30.60 -3.16 7.87
C GLY A 44 -32.08 -3.54 7.74
N PRO A 45 -32.92 -2.74 7.07
CA PRO A 45 -34.32 -3.09 6.86
C PRO A 45 -34.52 -4.37 6.03
N LEU A 46 -33.63 -4.64 5.06
CA LEU A 46 -33.68 -5.90 4.30
C LEU A 46 -33.36 -7.12 5.16
N GLN A 47 -32.45 -7.00 6.13
CA GLN A 47 -32.15 -8.07 7.08
C GLN A 47 -33.36 -8.36 7.96
N LEU A 48 -34.00 -7.32 8.50
CA LEU A 48 -35.24 -7.46 9.28
C LEU A 48 -36.36 -8.11 8.46
N LEU A 49 -36.55 -7.67 7.21
CA LEU A 49 -37.52 -8.30 6.31
C LEU A 49 -37.21 -9.79 6.07
N ALA A 50 -35.94 -10.16 5.89
CA ALA A 50 -35.57 -11.55 5.71
C ALA A 50 -35.75 -12.40 6.98
N GLU A 51 -35.60 -11.80 8.17
CA GLU A 51 -35.85 -12.45 9.46
C GLU A 51 -37.35 -12.65 9.73
N ASN A 52 -38.19 -11.74 9.23
CA ASN A 52 -39.64 -11.76 9.38
C ASN A 52 -40.38 -12.37 8.17
N ASP A 53 -39.75 -13.31 7.44
CA ASP A 53 -40.34 -14.00 6.28
C ASP A 53 -40.92 -13.07 5.18
N PHE A 54 -40.33 -11.89 5.03
CA PHE A 54 -40.73 -10.81 4.12
C PHE A 54 -42.12 -10.23 4.41
N GLU A 55 -42.53 -10.23 5.67
CA GLU A 55 -43.74 -9.55 6.14
C GLU A 55 -43.44 -8.12 6.61
N ASP A 56 -44.41 -7.23 6.42
CA ASP A 56 -44.34 -5.87 6.97
C ASP A 56 -44.58 -5.91 8.49
N GLU A 57 -43.64 -5.37 9.26
CA GLU A 57 -43.68 -5.36 10.74
C GLU A 57 -44.97 -4.76 11.32
N ASN A 58 -45.62 -3.83 10.62
CA ASN A 58 -46.81 -3.15 11.13
C ASN A 58 -48.11 -3.86 10.75
N THR A 59 -48.12 -4.58 9.63
CA THR A 59 -49.35 -5.20 9.10
C THR A 59 -49.36 -6.72 9.17
N MET A 60 -48.21 -7.35 9.44
CA MET A 60 -48.01 -8.81 9.43
C MET A 60 -48.49 -9.45 8.12
N ALA A 61 -48.42 -8.68 7.03
CA ALA A 61 -48.79 -9.12 5.70
C ALA A 61 -47.54 -9.16 4.82
N PRO A 62 -47.47 -10.09 3.85
CA PRO A 62 -46.37 -10.15 2.91
C PRO A 62 -46.19 -8.81 2.18
N ILE A 63 -44.96 -8.31 2.11
CA ILE A 63 -44.66 -7.09 1.37
C ILE A 63 -44.89 -7.30 -0.13
N SER A 64 -45.21 -6.22 -0.86
CA SER A 64 -45.37 -6.34 -2.30
C SER A 64 -44.04 -6.62 -3.00
N ALA A 65 -44.09 -7.41 -4.08
CA ALA A 65 -42.91 -7.71 -4.90
C ALA A 65 -42.17 -6.44 -5.38
N LYS A 66 -42.91 -5.36 -5.67
CA LYS A 66 -42.32 -4.07 -6.05
C LYS A 66 -41.54 -3.42 -4.91
N GLN A 67 -42.08 -3.41 -3.69
CA GLN A 67 -41.40 -2.87 -2.52
C GLN A 67 -40.13 -3.67 -2.20
N LEU A 68 -40.22 -4.99 -2.22
CA LEU A 68 -39.07 -5.88 -2.02
C LEU A 68 -37.99 -5.63 -3.07
N ALA A 69 -38.37 -5.54 -4.35
CA ALA A 69 -37.42 -5.28 -5.43
C ALA A 69 -36.72 -3.91 -5.26
N MET A 70 -37.47 -2.86 -4.94
CA MET A 70 -36.90 -1.53 -4.70
C MET A 70 -35.95 -1.51 -3.49
N ALA A 71 -36.35 -2.15 -2.38
CA ALA A 71 -35.50 -2.25 -1.19
C ALA A 71 -34.22 -3.03 -1.52
N ASN A 72 -34.32 -4.16 -2.20
CA ASN A 72 -33.17 -4.97 -2.61
C ASN A 72 -32.21 -4.18 -3.52
N THR A 73 -32.74 -3.48 -4.53
CA THR A 73 -31.91 -2.63 -5.40
C THR A 73 -31.18 -1.53 -4.61
N LYS A 74 -31.85 -0.88 -3.65
CA LYS A 74 -31.19 0.10 -2.77
C LYS A 74 -30.07 -0.52 -1.95
N GLY A 75 -30.32 -1.67 -1.32
CA GLY A 75 -29.31 -2.42 -0.57
C GLY A 75 -28.09 -2.78 -1.41
N ILE A 76 -28.29 -3.26 -2.65
CA ILE A 76 -27.21 -3.57 -3.58
C ILE A 76 -26.40 -2.32 -3.94
N LEU A 77 -27.07 -1.19 -4.21
CA LEU A 77 -26.39 0.08 -4.52
C LEU A 77 -25.57 0.58 -3.32
N ALA A 78 -26.11 0.50 -2.10
CA ALA A 78 -25.39 0.90 -0.89
C ALA A 78 -24.15 0.01 -0.65
N LEU A 79 -24.25 -1.30 -0.88
CA LEU A 79 -23.10 -2.21 -0.85
C LEU A 79 -22.06 -1.85 -1.90
N ASN A 80 -22.47 -1.56 -3.14
CA ASN A 80 -21.57 -1.16 -4.21
C ASN A 80 -20.83 0.15 -3.87
N GLN A 81 -21.54 1.14 -3.30
CA GLN A 81 -20.92 2.38 -2.86
C GLN A 81 -19.88 2.16 -1.78
N LEU A 82 -20.14 1.31 -0.79
CA LEU A 82 -19.16 0.97 0.23
C LEU A 82 -17.92 0.30 -0.35
N VAL A 83 -18.08 -0.64 -1.30
CA VAL A 83 -16.95 -1.28 -1.99
C VAL A 83 -16.11 -0.24 -2.74
N ASN A 84 -16.77 0.64 -3.49
CA ASN A 84 -16.07 1.70 -4.23
C ASN A 84 -15.39 2.72 -3.31
N ALA A 85 -15.99 3.06 -2.17
CA ALA A 85 -15.40 3.96 -1.18
C ALA A 85 -14.14 3.37 -0.53
N ASN A 86 -14.08 2.04 -0.35
CA ASN A 86 -12.89 1.36 0.20
C ASN A 86 -11.76 1.20 -0.82
N ALA A 87 -12.07 1.14 -2.13
CA ALA A 87 -11.09 0.84 -3.17
C ALA A 87 -9.84 1.76 -3.14
N PRO A 88 -9.96 3.10 -2.97
CA PRO A 88 -8.80 3.97 -2.85
C PRO A 88 -7.94 3.68 -1.61
N ILE A 89 -8.56 3.40 -0.46
CA ILE A 89 -7.85 3.07 0.78
C ILE A 89 -7.10 1.76 0.62
N ASP A 90 -7.76 0.72 0.10
CA ASP A 90 -7.13 -0.58 -0.07
C ASP A 90 -5.99 -0.54 -1.08
N SER A 91 -6.15 0.22 -2.17
CA SER A 91 -5.09 0.46 -3.15
C SER A 91 -3.88 1.16 -2.51
N MET A 92 -4.09 2.21 -1.72
CA MET A 92 -3.01 2.96 -1.08
C MET A 92 -2.31 2.14 0.03
N LYS A 93 -3.09 1.44 0.84
CA LYS A 93 -2.61 0.57 1.94
C LYS A 93 -1.77 -0.59 1.40
N GLY A 94 -2.29 -1.33 0.43
CA GLY A 94 -1.62 -2.50 -0.16
C GLY A 94 -0.49 -2.14 -1.13
N GLY A 95 -0.58 -0.98 -1.77
CA GLY A 95 0.41 -0.50 -2.75
C GLY A 95 1.49 0.38 -2.11
N PRO A 96 1.46 1.70 -2.35
CA PRO A 96 2.56 2.60 -2.02
C PRO A 96 2.89 2.68 -0.54
N HIS A 97 1.91 2.52 0.36
CA HIS A 97 2.19 2.59 1.79
C HIS A 97 3.00 1.36 2.26
N ALA A 98 2.52 0.14 1.98
CA ALA A 98 3.20 -1.08 2.39
C ALA A 98 4.54 -1.27 1.66
N HIS A 99 4.56 -1.17 0.33
CA HIS A 99 5.79 -1.34 -0.44
C HIS A 99 6.80 -0.22 -0.17
N GLY A 100 6.33 1.03 -0.06
CA GLY A 100 7.18 2.17 0.25
C GLY A 100 7.90 2.03 1.58
N ASN A 101 7.16 1.66 2.64
CA ASN A 101 7.75 1.42 3.96
C ASN A 101 8.75 0.26 3.96
N LEU A 102 8.43 -0.83 3.26
CA LEU A 102 9.33 -1.98 3.14
C LEU A 102 10.64 -1.59 2.44
N GLU A 103 10.56 -0.89 1.31
CA GLU A 103 11.73 -0.50 0.52
C GLU A 103 12.56 0.59 1.19
N ALA A 104 11.93 1.45 1.99
CA ALA A 104 12.60 2.37 2.88
C ALA A 104 13.44 1.63 3.93
N VAL A 105 12.85 0.64 4.61
CA VAL A 105 13.55 -0.21 5.59
C VAL A 105 14.68 -1.00 4.93
N LEU A 106 14.43 -1.58 3.74
CA LEU A 106 15.48 -2.27 2.98
C LEU A 106 16.65 -1.34 2.66
N ASN A 107 16.40 -0.07 2.31
CA ASN A 107 17.47 0.89 2.10
C ASN A 107 18.24 1.21 3.38
N ILE A 108 17.57 1.37 4.53
CA ILE A 108 18.24 1.56 5.82
C ILE A 108 19.15 0.37 6.13
N LEU A 109 18.62 -0.85 6.03
CA LEU A 109 19.36 -2.09 6.30
C LEU A 109 20.51 -2.30 5.32
N ALA A 110 20.28 -2.11 4.02
CA ALA A 110 21.32 -2.18 3.00
C ALA A 110 22.43 -1.15 3.26
N GLY A 111 22.06 0.06 3.66
CA GLY A 111 23.01 1.10 4.05
C GLY A 111 23.86 0.71 5.25
N LEU A 112 23.27 0.09 6.27
CA LEU A 112 24.01 -0.49 7.39
C LEU A 112 24.97 -1.58 6.90
N VAL A 113 24.50 -2.57 6.15
CA VAL A 113 25.34 -3.66 5.61
C VAL A 113 26.52 -3.12 4.79
N LEU A 114 26.28 -2.13 3.93
CA LEU A 114 27.31 -1.48 3.12
C LEU A 114 28.41 -0.80 3.95
N CYS A 115 28.11 -0.39 5.19
CA CYS A 115 29.11 0.17 6.10
C CYS A 115 30.07 -0.89 6.66
N PHE A 116 29.68 -2.16 6.68
CA PHE A 116 30.49 -3.29 7.17
C PHE A 116 31.12 -4.12 6.05
N LEU A 117 30.79 -3.81 4.80
CA LEU A 117 31.28 -4.53 3.64
C LEU A 117 32.70 -4.07 3.31
N ALA A 118 33.69 -4.96 3.19
CA ALA A 118 35.04 -4.65 2.70
C ALA A 118 35.19 -4.81 1.17
N ALA A 119 34.08 -4.72 0.44
CA ALA A 119 34.04 -4.85 -1.01
C ALA A 119 34.67 -3.63 -1.72
N PRO A 120 35.08 -3.76 -3.01
CA PRO A 120 35.50 -2.62 -3.82
C PRO A 120 34.43 -1.51 -3.86
N VAL A 121 34.88 -0.26 -3.89
CA VAL A 121 34.03 0.94 -3.91
C VAL A 121 32.94 0.86 -4.99
N LEU A 122 33.28 0.38 -6.19
CA LEU A 122 32.35 0.24 -7.30
C LEU A 122 31.20 -0.73 -6.99
N VAL A 123 31.49 -1.84 -6.30
CA VAL A 123 30.48 -2.85 -5.92
C VAL A 123 29.52 -2.25 -4.90
N LYS A 124 30.05 -1.54 -3.88
CA LYS A 124 29.23 -0.84 -2.89
C LYS A 124 28.34 0.22 -3.53
N GLN A 125 28.89 0.99 -4.48
CA GLN A 125 28.13 2.00 -5.21
C GLN A 125 27.01 1.37 -6.04
N LEU A 126 27.29 0.28 -6.75
CA LEU A 126 26.30 -0.45 -7.54
C LEU A 126 25.14 -0.92 -6.65
N ILE A 127 25.42 -1.66 -5.58
CA ILE A 127 24.40 -2.16 -4.64
C ILE A 127 23.55 -0.99 -4.11
N SER A 128 24.22 0.08 -3.67
CA SER A 128 23.56 1.26 -3.13
C SER A 128 22.59 1.89 -4.14
N TRP A 129 23.03 2.09 -5.38
CA TRP A 129 22.20 2.68 -6.43
C TRP A 129 21.06 1.77 -6.86
N LEU A 130 21.28 0.45 -6.90
CA LEU A 130 20.21 -0.51 -7.20
C LEU A 130 19.09 -0.45 -6.18
N PHE A 131 19.39 -0.35 -4.88
CA PHE A 131 18.37 -0.20 -3.84
C PHE A 131 17.60 1.12 -3.93
N ILE A 132 18.28 2.25 -4.20
CA ILE A 132 17.63 3.56 -4.31
C ILE A 132 16.78 3.63 -5.58
N ALA A 133 17.35 3.25 -6.73
CA ALA A 133 16.64 3.26 -8.01
C ALA A 133 15.48 2.25 -8.01
N GLY A 134 15.69 1.07 -7.42
CA GLY A 134 14.63 0.08 -7.24
C GLY A 134 13.47 0.62 -6.43
N ALA A 135 13.74 1.29 -5.30
CA ALA A 135 12.70 1.89 -4.47
C ALA A 135 11.90 2.98 -5.21
N LEU A 136 12.62 3.87 -5.90
CA LEU A 136 11.98 4.95 -6.67
C LEU A 136 11.14 4.42 -7.83
N LEU A 137 11.63 3.42 -8.56
CA LEU A 137 10.93 2.88 -9.72
C LEU A 137 9.84 1.87 -9.35
N HIS A 138 9.88 1.26 -8.16
CA HIS A 138 8.83 0.36 -7.69
C HIS A 138 7.81 1.12 -6.82
N SER A 139 8.07 1.26 -5.51
CA SER A 139 7.12 1.94 -4.61
C SER A 139 6.96 3.42 -4.91
N GLY A 140 7.96 4.09 -5.49
CA GLY A 140 7.84 5.49 -5.88
C GLY A 140 6.85 5.65 -7.04
N SER A 141 6.89 4.74 -8.01
CA SER A 141 5.88 4.67 -9.07
C SER A 141 4.48 4.37 -8.52
N LEU A 142 4.37 3.45 -7.55
CA LEU A 142 3.09 3.20 -6.86
C LEU A 142 2.58 4.44 -6.14
N TYR A 143 3.49 5.22 -5.53
CA TYR A 143 3.14 6.46 -4.83
C TYR A 143 2.53 7.45 -5.82
N LEU A 144 3.20 7.68 -6.94
CA LEU A 144 2.72 8.59 -7.98
C LEU A 144 1.39 8.12 -8.59
N LEU A 145 1.21 6.81 -8.80
CA LEU A 145 -0.04 6.23 -9.28
C LEU A 145 -1.21 6.47 -8.32
N ALA A 146 -0.97 6.48 -7.02
CA ALA A 146 -2.02 6.76 -6.02
C ALA A 146 -2.49 8.22 -6.04
N PHE A 147 -1.77 9.12 -6.71
CA PHE A 147 -2.14 10.50 -6.98
C PHE A 147 -2.42 10.73 -8.47
N ASP A 148 -2.97 9.71 -9.14
CA ASP A 148 -3.46 9.75 -10.53
C ASP A 148 -2.39 10.06 -11.60
N MET A 149 -1.11 9.88 -11.29
CA MET A 149 -0.03 10.04 -12.26
C MET A 149 0.19 8.77 -13.07
N ALA A 150 -0.75 8.49 -13.99
CA ALA A 150 -0.81 7.24 -14.77
C ALA A 150 0.50 6.86 -15.49
N TRP A 151 1.30 7.83 -15.93
CA TRP A 151 2.58 7.59 -16.61
C TRP A 151 3.57 6.78 -15.75
N ALA A 152 3.48 6.88 -14.42
CA ALA A 152 4.35 6.15 -13.50
C ALA A 152 4.17 4.62 -13.61
N GLY A 153 2.99 4.16 -14.07
CA GLY A 153 2.75 2.73 -14.31
C GLY A 153 3.65 2.11 -15.37
N THR A 154 4.20 2.91 -16.29
CA THR A 154 5.15 2.43 -17.30
C THR A 154 6.51 2.04 -16.71
N LEU A 155 6.90 2.67 -15.60
CA LEU A 155 8.18 2.45 -14.93
C LEU A 155 8.10 1.37 -13.86
N LEU A 156 6.90 1.09 -13.35
CA LEU A 156 6.63 0.20 -12.23
C LEU A 156 7.27 -1.18 -12.39
N GLN A 157 7.28 -1.73 -13.60
CA GLN A 157 7.78 -3.08 -13.87
C GLN A 157 9.30 -3.21 -13.72
N ILE A 158 10.04 -2.11 -13.81
CA ILE A 158 11.50 -2.11 -13.73
C ILE A 158 11.96 -2.23 -12.27
N GLY A 159 11.24 -1.56 -11.36
CA GLY A 159 11.60 -1.46 -9.95
C GLY A 159 11.83 -2.81 -9.24
N PRO A 160 10.90 -3.78 -9.32
CA PRO A 160 11.06 -5.09 -8.69
C PRO A 160 12.35 -5.81 -9.11
N TRP A 161 12.70 -5.76 -10.39
CA TRP A 161 13.93 -6.39 -10.89
C TRP A 161 15.18 -5.74 -10.33
N LEU A 162 15.19 -4.41 -10.17
CA LEU A 162 16.30 -3.70 -9.54
C LEU A 162 16.43 -4.05 -8.06
N VAL A 163 15.31 -4.14 -7.33
CA VAL A 163 15.31 -4.55 -5.91
C VAL A 163 15.83 -5.98 -5.77
N LEU A 164 15.37 -6.92 -6.62
CA LEU A 164 15.87 -8.30 -6.61
C LEU A 164 17.37 -8.37 -6.93
N LEU A 165 17.83 -7.61 -7.93
CA LEU A 165 19.25 -7.54 -8.26
C LEU A 165 20.06 -6.92 -7.11
N ALA A 166 19.52 -5.90 -6.43
CA ALA A 166 20.15 -5.30 -5.26
C ALA A 166 20.29 -6.32 -4.11
N LEU A 167 19.23 -7.07 -3.82
CA LEU A 167 19.22 -8.12 -2.80
C LEU A 167 20.23 -9.23 -3.12
N LEU A 168 20.24 -9.71 -4.37
CA LEU A 168 21.17 -10.76 -4.81
C LEU A 168 22.63 -10.29 -4.70
N THR A 169 22.94 -9.11 -5.22
CA THR A 169 24.30 -8.58 -5.21
C THR A 169 24.77 -8.24 -3.80
N ALA A 170 23.89 -7.71 -2.94
CA ALA A 170 24.19 -7.49 -1.53
C ALA A 170 24.42 -8.80 -0.77
N GLY A 171 23.60 -9.82 -1.01
CA GLY A 171 23.74 -11.15 -0.39
C GLY A 171 25.06 -11.82 -0.75
N ILE A 172 25.39 -11.87 -2.04
CA ILE A 172 26.68 -12.42 -2.52
C ILE A 172 27.84 -11.62 -1.94
N SER A 173 27.76 -10.29 -1.97
CA SER A 173 28.85 -9.46 -1.47
C SER A 173 29.04 -9.60 0.04
N SER A 174 27.96 -9.80 0.80
CA SER A 174 28.02 -10.05 2.24
C SER A 174 28.69 -11.38 2.56
N LEU A 175 28.46 -12.42 1.75
CA LEU A 175 29.13 -13.71 1.91
C LEU A 175 30.67 -13.60 1.75
N ILE A 176 31.13 -12.73 0.85
CA ILE A 176 32.55 -12.64 0.47
C ILE A 176 33.30 -11.61 1.32
N TRP A 177 32.69 -10.46 1.62
CA TRP A 177 33.40 -9.28 2.13
C TRP A 177 32.85 -8.72 3.43
N LEU A 178 31.84 -9.32 4.07
CA LEU A 178 31.32 -8.79 5.33
C LEU A 178 32.37 -8.86 6.44
N GLN A 179 32.52 -7.75 7.17
CA GLN A 179 33.39 -7.63 8.34
C GLN A 179 32.56 -7.39 9.60
N THR A 180 33.15 -7.67 10.76
CA THR A 180 32.54 -7.39 12.07
C THR A 180 32.62 -5.92 12.47
N GLU A 181 33.50 -5.14 11.83
CA GLU A 181 33.73 -3.73 12.12
C GLU A 181 33.39 -2.85 10.91
N PRO A 182 32.97 -1.59 11.14
CA PRO A 182 32.72 -0.64 10.05
C PRO A 182 33.98 -0.38 9.21
N VAL A 183 33.84 -0.46 7.90
CA VAL A 183 34.94 -0.28 6.93
C VAL A 183 34.89 1.14 6.37
N ARG A 184 36.05 1.80 6.27
CA ARG A 184 36.20 3.07 5.56
C ARG A 184 36.27 2.81 4.05
N ASP A 185 35.64 3.70 3.27
CA ASP A 185 35.71 3.63 1.80
C ASP A 185 36.88 4.48 1.28
#